data_AF-A0AAI9FTH3-F1
#
_entry.id   AF-A0AAI9FTH3-F1
#
_cell.length_a   1.000
_cell.length_b   1.000
_cell.length_c   1.000
_cell.angle_alpha   90.00
_cell.angle_beta   90.00
_cell.angle_gamma   90.00
#
_symmetry.space_group_name_H-M   'P 1'
#
loop_
_entity.id
_entity.type
_entity.pdbx_description
1 polymer ?
#
loop_
_entity_poly.entity_id
_entity_poly.type
_entity_poly.pdbx_seq_one_letter_code
_entity_poly.pdbx_strand_id
1 'polypeptide(L)'
;MIQAATAVSICSNALLSLGAEPISSFDEADGYADLDRAKLCASLYPQVRLGVLRSHPWNCAIRRVQLSPDAQPPAFGYAHRFLLPGDWLRTLGVGDRGDRIDFRSEGRYLLSDAVVFPLLYLADVDESQWDSLLVDAMTAALAARLAYPVTRSASMIEVKTAELRQLMQQARSVDGQDDPPETLGDFPLMTSRLGGYGWGSHR
;
A
#
# COMPACT_ATOMS: atom_id res chain seq x y z
N MET A 1 0.84 -20.94 -18.32
CA MET A 1 -0.09 -20.43 -17.30
C MET A 1 0.72 -19.53 -16.39
N ILE A 2 0.36 -18.25 -16.29
CA ILE A 2 0.94 -17.38 -15.25
C ILE A 2 0.36 -17.92 -13.94
N GLN A 3 1.20 -18.54 -13.11
CA GLN A 3 0.77 -19.00 -11.80
C GLN A 3 0.42 -17.75 -10.98
N ALA A 4 -0.83 -17.67 -10.51
CA ALA A 4 -1.25 -16.56 -9.66
C ALA A 4 -0.30 -16.46 -8.46
N ALA A 5 0.13 -15.24 -8.13
CA ALA A 5 0.99 -15.03 -6.98
C ALA A 5 0.27 -15.45 -5.71
N THR A 6 1.00 -16.10 -4.82
CA THR A 6 0.55 -16.50 -3.48
C THR A 6 1.59 -16.06 -2.47
N ALA A 7 1.19 -15.93 -1.21
CA ALA A 7 2.12 -15.67 -0.12
C ALA A 7 3.31 -16.66 -0.12
N VAL A 8 3.03 -17.95 -0.31
CA VAL A 8 4.03 -19.03 -0.36
C VAL A 8 4.96 -18.90 -1.55
N SER A 9 4.44 -18.60 -2.75
CA SER A 9 5.29 -18.43 -3.95
C SER A 9 6.20 -17.21 -3.83
N ILE A 10 5.72 -16.10 -3.26
CA ILE A 10 6.52 -14.90 -3.02
C ILE A 10 7.64 -15.19 -2.00
N CYS A 11 7.30 -15.87 -0.90
CA CYS A 11 8.28 -16.29 0.10
C CYS A 11 9.34 -17.23 -0.47
N SER A 12 8.92 -18.20 -1.27
CA SER A 12 9.81 -19.14 -1.95
C SER A 12 10.76 -18.44 -2.91
N ASN A 13 10.25 -17.51 -3.73
CA ASN A 13 11.08 -16.74 -4.65
C ASN A 13 12.10 -15.86 -3.90
N ALA A 14 11.69 -15.25 -2.78
CA ALA A 14 12.59 -14.47 -1.93
C ALA A 14 13.71 -15.34 -1.35
N LEU A 15 13.38 -16.53 -0.83
CA LEU A 15 14.34 -17.50 -0.30
C LEU A 15 15.32 -18.00 -1.36
N LEU A 16 14.82 -18.35 -2.56
CA LEU A 16 15.64 -18.75 -3.69
C LEU A 16 16.63 -17.64 -4.08
N SER A 17 16.20 -16.37 -4.06
CA SER A 17 17.07 -15.23 -4.35
C SER A 17 18.20 -15.02 -3.32
N LEU A 18 18.07 -15.62 -2.14
CA LEU A 18 19.06 -15.64 -1.06
C LEU A 18 19.90 -16.93 -1.04
N GLY A 19 19.64 -17.87 -1.95
CA GLY A 19 20.31 -19.17 -2.02
C GLY A 19 19.75 -20.23 -1.05
N ALA A 20 18.57 -20.01 -0.48
CA ALA A 20 17.87 -20.98 0.36
C ALA A 20 16.86 -21.81 -0.45
N GLU A 21 16.44 -22.93 0.11
CA GLU A 21 15.40 -23.77 -0.48
C GLU A 21 14.01 -23.10 -0.40
N PRO A 22 13.13 -23.35 -1.37
CA PRO A 22 11.76 -22.84 -1.35
C PRO A 22 10.92 -23.55 -0.27
N ILE A 23 9.74 -23.00 0.01
CA ILE A 23 8.77 -23.60 0.94
C ILE A 23 7.52 -24.05 0.18
N SER A 24 6.90 -25.14 0.63
CA SER A 24 5.63 -25.64 0.09
C SER A 24 4.42 -25.10 0.85
N SER A 25 4.59 -24.75 2.13
CA SER A 25 3.58 -24.13 2.98
C SER A 25 4.22 -23.39 4.16
N PHE A 26 3.45 -22.61 4.90
CA PHE A 26 3.93 -21.97 6.14
C PHE A 26 3.95 -22.90 7.36
N ASP A 27 3.30 -24.05 7.25
CA ASP A 27 3.21 -25.05 8.33
C ASP A 27 4.18 -26.22 8.13
N GLU A 28 5.01 -26.18 7.08
CA GLU A 28 6.00 -27.24 6.87
C GLU A 28 7.05 -27.23 7.97
N ALA A 29 7.32 -28.40 8.53
CA ALA A 29 8.41 -28.59 9.47
C ALA A 29 9.67 -28.94 8.70
N ASP A 30 10.65 -28.04 8.70
CA ASP A 30 12.00 -28.39 8.26
C ASP A 30 12.66 -29.28 9.31
N GLY A 31 13.08 -30.48 8.92
CA GLY A 31 13.80 -31.42 9.79
C GLY A 31 15.21 -30.97 10.18
N TYR A 32 15.64 -29.77 9.75
CA TYR A 32 16.93 -29.17 10.07
C TYR A 32 16.82 -28.25 11.29
N ALA A 33 17.68 -28.49 12.29
CA ALA A 33 17.56 -27.95 13.64
C ALA A 33 17.81 -26.42 13.79
N ASP A 34 18.39 -25.75 12.79
CA ASP A 34 18.97 -24.41 12.99
C ASP A 34 18.21 -23.25 12.34
N LEU A 35 17.29 -23.49 11.39
CA LEU A 35 16.50 -22.43 10.76
C LEU A 35 15.17 -22.95 10.19
N ASP A 36 14.07 -22.53 10.82
CA ASP A 36 12.73 -22.78 10.27
C ASP A 36 12.35 -21.62 9.32
N ARG A 37 12.72 -21.78 8.04
CA ARG A 37 12.45 -20.79 6.98
C ARG A 37 10.96 -20.52 6.79
N ALA A 38 10.11 -21.53 6.98
CA ALA A 38 8.66 -21.41 6.85
C ALA A 38 8.08 -20.52 7.95
N LYS A 39 8.48 -20.75 9.21
CA LYS A 39 8.10 -19.88 10.35
C LYS A 39 8.59 -18.44 10.19
N LEU A 40 9.81 -18.24 9.69
CA LEU A 40 10.33 -16.90 9.42
C LEU A 40 9.48 -16.16 8.37
N CYS A 41 9.15 -16.84 7.27
CA CYS A 41 8.29 -16.28 6.24
C CYS A 41 6.88 -15.99 6.78
N ALA A 42 6.28 -16.94 7.51
CA ALA A 42 4.96 -16.78 8.12
C ALA A 42 4.89 -15.58 9.07
N SER A 43 5.96 -15.33 9.84
CA SER A 43 6.03 -14.20 10.77
C SER A 43 6.27 -12.86 10.08
N LEU A 44 7.11 -12.80 9.05
CA LEU A 44 7.55 -11.54 8.45
C LEU A 44 6.63 -11.09 7.32
N TYR A 45 6.07 -12.03 6.55
CA TYR A 45 5.29 -11.74 5.35
C TYR A 45 4.11 -10.79 5.61
N PRO A 46 3.25 -10.99 6.63
CA PRO A 46 2.11 -10.10 6.85
C PRO A 46 2.53 -8.64 7.09
N GLN A 47 3.60 -8.43 7.86
CA GLN A 47 4.10 -7.08 8.16
C GLN A 47 4.71 -6.42 6.92
N VAL A 48 5.52 -7.15 6.16
CA VAL A 48 6.14 -6.64 4.92
C VAL A 48 5.08 -6.31 3.89
N ARG A 49 4.10 -7.19 3.72
CA ARG A 49 2.98 -7.04 2.80
C ARG A 49 2.20 -5.76 3.04
N LEU A 50 1.74 -5.56 4.27
CA LEU A 50 1.01 -4.33 4.64
C LEU A 50 1.89 -3.08 4.48
N GLY A 51 3.19 -3.18 4.78
CA GLY A 51 4.13 -2.07 4.60
C GLY A 51 4.29 -1.65 3.13
N VAL A 52 4.48 -2.62 2.23
CA VAL A 52 4.65 -2.36 0.79
C VAL A 52 3.35 -1.87 0.17
N LEU A 53 2.22 -2.51 0.47
CA LEU A 53 0.89 -2.07 -0.01
C LEU A 53 0.63 -0.62 0.41
N ARG A 54 0.83 -0.28 1.69
CA ARG A 54 0.61 1.09 2.20
C ARG A 54 1.56 2.15 1.63
N SER A 55 2.69 1.74 1.03
CA SER A 55 3.76 2.66 0.64
C SER A 55 3.45 3.47 -0.62
N HIS A 56 2.50 3.03 -1.43
CA HIS A 56 2.14 3.64 -2.71
C HIS A 56 0.67 3.33 -3.02
N PRO A 57 -0.09 4.23 -3.67
CA PRO A 57 -1.45 3.95 -4.12
C PRO A 57 -1.46 3.03 -5.34
N TRP A 58 -1.14 1.74 -5.15
CA TRP A 58 -1.14 0.74 -6.22
C TRP A 58 -2.52 0.63 -6.87
N ASN A 59 -2.62 0.78 -8.19
CA ASN A 59 -3.89 0.83 -8.90
C ASN A 59 -4.74 -0.43 -8.67
N CYS A 60 -4.10 -1.60 -8.61
CA CYS A 60 -4.75 -2.89 -8.32
C CYS A 60 -5.43 -2.94 -6.93
N ALA A 61 -4.99 -2.11 -5.98
CA ALA A 61 -5.48 -2.05 -4.60
C ALA A 61 -6.34 -0.82 -4.30
N ILE A 62 -6.58 0.08 -5.26
CA ILE A 62 -7.46 1.24 -5.09
C ILE A 62 -8.94 0.78 -5.13
N ARG A 63 -9.75 1.24 -4.18
CA ARG A 63 -11.18 0.96 -4.10
C ARG A 63 -11.98 2.24 -3.84
N ARG A 64 -13.21 2.26 -4.36
CA ARG A 64 -14.20 3.31 -4.14
C ARG A 64 -15.39 2.74 -3.40
N VAL A 65 -15.88 3.46 -2.40
CA VAL A 65 -17.07 3.07 -1.66
C VAL A 65 -17.85 4.31 -1.24
N GLN A 66 -19.17 4.22 -1.24
CA GLN A 66 -20.02 5.24 -0.63
C GLN A 66 -20.41 4.75 0.77
N LEU A 67 -19.91 5.41 1.80
CA LEU A 67 -20.23 5.06 3.18
C LEU A 67 -21.53 5.73 3.62
N SER A 68 -22.30 5.01 4.41
CA SER A 68 -23.50 5.51 5.10
C SER A 68 -23.19 5.80 6.57
N PRO A 69 -23.89 6.76 7.20
CA PRO A 69 -23.70 7.06 8.61
C PRO A 69 -23.92 5.83 9.49
N ASP A 70 -23.07 5.66 10.49
CA ASP A 70 -23.25 4.68 11.56
C ASP A 70 -24.51 5.03 12.37
N ALA A 71 -25.18 4.00 12.90
CA ALA A 71 -26.39 4.18 13.71
C ALA A 71 -26.14 4.98 14.99
N GLN A 72 -24.91 4.97 15.50
CA GLN A 72 -24.51 5.77 16.65
C GLN A 72 -23.70 6.99 16.17
N PRO A 73 -24.12 8.23 16.46
CA PRO A 73 -23.32 9.41 16.16
C PRO A 73 -22.12 9.53 17.13
N PRO A 74 -21.12 10.38 16.82
CA PRO A 74 -20.09 10.74 17.80
C PRO A 74 -20.71 11.50 18.97
N ALA A 75 -20.03 11.51 20.12
CA ALA A 75 -20.58 12.12 21.34
C ALA A 75 -20.79 13.64 21.23
N PHE A 76 -19.95 14.33 20.44
CA PHE A 76 -20.06 15.77 20.14
C PHE A 76 -19.22 16.11 18.90
N GLY A 77 -19.33 17.36 18.42
CA GLY A 77 -18.48 17.91 17.36
C GLY A 77 -19.06 17.76 15.97
N TYR A 78 -19.19 16.51 15.49
CA TYR A 78 -19.72 16.20 14.15
C TYR A 78 -21.12 15.57 14.24
N ALA A 79 -21.93 15.71 13.20
CA ALA A 79 -23.26 15.10 13.15
C ALA A 79 -23.21 13.58 12.95
N HIS A 80 -22.23 13.08 12.18
CA HIS A 80 -22.14 11.68 11.78
C HIS A 80 -20.73 11.10 11.93
N ARG A 81 -20.68 9.76 12.02
CA ARG A 81 -19.46 8.98 11.89
C ARG A 81 -19.67 7.85 10.89
N PHE A 82 -18.62 7.47 10.18
CA PHE A 82 -18.64 6.48 9.10
C PHE A 82 -17.59 5.41 9.38
N LEU A 83 -18.01 4.15 9.44
CA LEU A 83 -17.09 3.03 9.67
C LEU A 83 -16.24 2.76 8.42
N LEU A 84 -14.93 2.67 8.60
CA LEU A 84 -14.00 2.32 7.53
C LEU A 84 -14.18 0.85 7.10
N PRO A 85 -14.13 0.55 5.79
CA PRO A 85 -14.19 -0.81 5.25
C PRO A 85 -13.19 -1.76 5.92
N GLY A 86 -13.54 -3.04 6.12
CA GLY A 86 -12.72 -4.02 6.86
C GLY A 86 -11.29 -4.14 6.33
N ASP A 87 -11.14 -4.06 5.01
CA ASP A 87 -9.91 -4.08 4.23
C ASP A 87 -9.21 -2.72 4.11
N TRP A 88 -9.69 -1.66 4.76
CA TRP A 88 -9.09 -0.33 4.65
C TRP A 88 -7.65 -0.29 5.16
N LEU A 89 -6.74 0.21 4.32
CA LEU A 89 -5.36 0.54 4.67
C LEU A 89 -5.14 2.05 4.77
N ARG A 90 -5.51 2.82 3.75
CA ARG A 90 -5.18 4.25 3.70
C ARG A 90 -6.24 5.02 2.93
N THR A 91 -6.66 6.17 3.45
CA THR A 91 -7.50 7.12 2.69
C THR A 91 -6.67 7.83 1.64
N LEU A 92 -7.16 7.82 0.39
CA LEU A 92 -6.54 8.50 -0.75
C LEU A 92 -7.31 9.76 -1.13
N GLY A 93 -8.63 9.72 -1.02
CA GLY A 93 -9.52 10.85 -1.31
C GLY A 93 -10.88 10.69 -0.66
N VAL A 94 -11.54 11.82 -0.43
CA VAL A 94 -12.90 11.89 0.12
C VAL A 94 -13.69 12.88 -0.74
N GLY A 95 -14.93 12.52 -1.06
CA GLY A 95 -15.78 13.28 -1.97
C GLY A 95 -15.73 12.79 -3.42
N ASP A 96 -16.59 13.37 -4.25
CA ASP A 96 -16.59 13.18 -5.71
C ASP A 96 -16.00 14.42 -6.39
N ARG A 97 -15.79 14.39 -7.71
CA ARG A 97 -15.11 15.44 -8.49
C ARG A 97 -15.66 16.84 -8.17
N GLY A 98 -14.81 17.66 -7.53
CA GLY A 98 -15.11 19.06 -7.20
C GLY A 98 -15.80 19.27 -5.84
N ASP A 99 -16.30 18.21 -5.21
CA ASP A 99 -16.90 18.28 -3.87
C ASP A 99 -15.85 18.08 -2.78
N ARG A 100 -15.86 19.01 -1.82
CA ARG A 100 -15.02 18.93 -0.62
C ARG A 100 -15.89 18.58 0.57
N ILE A 101 -15.61 17.44 1.17
CA ILE A 101 -16.25 17.01 2.42
C ILE A 101 -15.22 17.16 3.53
N ASP A 102 -15.54 18.02 4.50
CA ASP A 102 -14.73 18.14 5.71
C ASP A 102 -14.91 16.88 6.55
N PHE A 103 -13.78 16.32 7.01
CA PHE A 103 -13.79 15.11 7.81
C PHE A 103 -12.62 15.06 8.80
N ARG A 104 -12.79 14.21 9.82
CA ARG A 104 -11.74 13.86 10.77
C ARG A 104 -11.64 12.35 10.94
N SER A 105 -10.43 11.81 10.87
CA SER A 105 -10.20 10.38 11.11
C SER A 105 -9.98 10.11 12.60
N GLU A 106 -10.74 9.17 13.17
CA GLU A 106 -10.63 8.71 14.55
C GLU A 106 -10.76 7.19 14.64
N GLY A 107 -9.67 6.50 14.99
CA GLY A 107 -9.65 5.03 15.04
C GLY A 107 -10.06 4.41 13.70
N ARG A 108 -11.18 3.66 13.71
CA ARG A 108 -11.77 3.04 12.51
C ARG A 108 -12.92 3.85 11.91
N TYR A 109 -13.10 5.10 12.31
CA TYR A 109 -14.18 5.97 11.86
C TYR A 109 -13.67 7.23 11.18
N LEU A 110 -14.47 7.75 10.24
CA LEU A 110 -14.38 9.10 9.70
C LEU A 110 -15.56 9.90 10.23
N LEU A 111 -15.32 11.04 10.85
CA LEU A 111 -16.36 11.93 11.38
C LEU A 111 -16.59 13.05 10.36
N SER A 112 -17.85 13.36 10.09
CA SER A 112 -18.24 14.42 9.15
C SER A 112 -19.68 14.84 9.39
N ASP A 113 -20.04 16.03 8.93
CA ASP A 113 -21.44 16.51 8.93
C ASP A 113 -22.19 16.09 7.66
N ALA A 114 -21.49 15.49 6.68
CA ALA A 114 -22.11 14.95 5.48
C ALA A 114 -23.03 13.77 5.80
N VAL A 115 -24.09 13.59 5.00
CA VAL A 115 -25.02 12.45 5.10
C VAL A 115 -24.65 11.28 4.19
N VAL A 116 -23.81 11.54 3.18
CA VAL A 116 -23.25 10.55 2.25
C VAL A 116 -21.76 10.82 2.15
N PHE A 117 -20.94 9.77 2.24
CA PHE A 117 -19.49 9.92 2.32
C PHE A 117 -18.79 9.05 1.26
N PRO A 118 -18.54 9.58 0.06
CA PRO A 118 -17.71 8.91 -0.96
C PRO A 118 -16.26 8.84 -0.48
N LEU A 119 -15.71 7.64 -0.48
CA LEU A 119 -14.35 7.34 -0.04
C LEU A 119 -13.57 6.65 -1.18
N LEU A 120 -12.43 7.22 -1.52
CA LEU A 120 -11.36 6.58 -2.29
C LEU A 120 -10.29 6.12 -1.31
N TYR A 121 -9.99 4.83 -1.28
CA TYR A 121 -9.04 4.26 -0.33
C TYR A 121 -8.20 3.17 -0.96
N LEU A 122 -7.05 2.93 -0.34
CA LEU A 122 -6.20 1.78 -0.58
C LEU A 122 -6.70 0.62 0.30
N ALA A 123 -6.99 -0.51 -0.34
CA ALA A 123 -7.50 -1.72 0.30
C ALA A 123 -6.42 -2.79 0.49
N ASP A 124 -6.65 -3.66 1.46
CA ASP A 124 -5.90 -4.88 1.70
C ASP A 124 -6.42 -5.98 0.78
N VAL A 125 -5.73 -6.21 -0.34
CA VAL A 125 -6.19 -7.11 -1.42
C VAL A 125 -5.31 -8.34 -1.56
N ASP A 126 -5.93 -9.47 -1.92
CA ASP A 126 -5.23 -10.75 -2.12
C ASP A 126 -4.13 -10.67 -3.18
N GLU A 127 -3.08 -11.47 -3.02
CA GLU A 127 -1.92 -11.51 -3.93
C GLU A 127 -2.30 -11.83 -5.38
N SER A 128 -3.40 -12.55 -5.58
CA SER A 128 -3.90 -12.89 -6.92
C SER A 128 -4.38 -11.67 -7.72
N GLN A 129 -4.63 -10.54 -7.05
CA GLN A 129 -5.08 -9.30 -7.67
C GLN A 129 -3.91 -8.37 -8.02
N TRP A 130 -2.69 -8.69 -7.59
CA TRP A 130 -1.54 -7.82 -7.79
C TRP A 130 -1.01 -7.91 -9.21
N ASP A 131 -0.52 -6.78 -9.72
CA ASP A 131 0.25 -6.75 -10.95
C ASP A 131 1.63 -7.39 -10.75
N SER A 132 2.29 -7.75 -11.86
CA SER A 132 3.57 -8.44 -11.83
C SER A 132 4.68 -7.63 -11.15
N LEU A 133 4.67 -6.30 -11.29
CA LEU A 133 5.72 -5.44 -10.73
C LEU A 133 5.57 -5.26 -9.23
N LEU A 134 4.33 -5.23 -8.71
CA LEU A 134 4.05 -5.29 -7.29
C LEU A 134 4.49 -6.63 -6.70
N VAL A 135 4.27 -7.74 -7.40
CA VAL A 135 4.75 -9.07 -6.97
C VAL A 135 6.29 -9.09 -6.88
N ASP A 136 6.99 -8.56 -7.88
CA ASP A 136 8.46 -8.47 -7.88
C ASP A 136 8.98 -7.57 -6.76
N ALA A 137 8.36 -6.41 -6.58
CA ALA A 137 8.69 -5.48 -5.51
C ALA A 137 8.45 -6.07 -4.12
N MET A 138 7.35 -6.82 -3.93
CA MET A 138 7.07 -7.55 -2.70
C MET A 138 8.11 -8.63 -2.44
N THR A 139 8.47 -9.40 -3.47
CA THR A 139 9.47 -10.46 -3.39
C THR A 139 10.83 -9.89 -2.96
N ALA A 140 11.25 -8.77 -3.55
CA ALA A 140 12.46 -8.06 -3.15
C ALA A 140 12.39 -7.49 -1.72
N ALA A 141 11.22 -6.99 -1.32
CA ALA A 141 11.02 -6.44 0.03
C ALA A 141 11.17 -7.53 1.09
N LEU A 142 10.60 -8.69 0.82
CA LEU A 142 10.72 -9.85 1.68
C LEU A 142 12.15 -10.40 1.68
N ALA A 143 12.81 -10.50 0.52
CA ALA A 143 14.21 -10.92 0.42
C ALA A 143 15.14 -10.01 1.23
N ALA A 144 14.94 -8.70 1.20
CA ALA A 144 15.70 -7.74 2.01
C ALA A 144 15.52 -7.98 3.52
N ARG A 145 14.31 -8.34 3.97
CA ARG A 145 14.03 -8.67 5.37
C ARG A 145 14.58 -10.02 5.79
N LEU A 146 14.57 -10.99 4.87
CA LEU A 146 15.10 -12.33 5.10
C LEU A 146 16.62 -12.43 4.94
N ALA A 147 17.27 -11.42 4.34
CA ALA A 147 18.68 -11.46 4.01
C ALA A 147 19.58 -11.86 5.18
N TYR A 148 19.48 -11.18 6.32
CA TYR A 148 20.28 -11.51 7.50
C TYR A 148 19.91 -12.84 8.17
N PRO A 149 18.63 -13.13 8.50
CA PRO A 149 18.29 -14.39 9.18
C PRO A 149 18.62 -15.62 8.33
N VAL A 150 18.57 -15.52 6.99
CA VAL A 150 18.88 -16.64 6.09
C VAL A 150 20.39 -16.76 5.81
N THR A 151 21.07 -15.67 5.48
CA THR A 151 22.46 -15.74 4.99
C THR A 151 23.52 -15.44 6.04
N ARG A 152 23.13 -14.88 7.20
CA ARG A 152 24.01 -14.33 8.23
C ARG A 152 25.00 -13.26 7.72
N SER A 153 24.73 -12.68 6.56
CA SER A 153 25.62 -11.72 5.90
C SER A 153 25.05 -10.29 5.94
N ALA A 154 25.79 -9.36 6.54
CA ALA A 154 25.43 -7.94 6.53
C ALA A 154 25.53 -7.32 5.13
N SER A 155 26.50 -7.74 4.31
CA SER A 155 26.62 -7.27 2.93
C SER A 155 25.43 -7.70 2.07
N MET A 156 24.83 -8.86 2.35
CA MET A 156 23.63 -9.30 1.66
C MET A 156 22.42 -8.41 1.95
N ILE A 157 22.33 -7.84 3.16
CA ILE A 157 21.28 -6.85 3.49
C ILE A 157 21.41 -5.63 2.56
N GLU A 158 22.62 -5.13 2.36
CA GLU A 158 22.86 -3.96 1.51
C GLU A 158 22.50 -4.23 0.05
N VAL A 159 22.92 -5.39 -0.48
CA VAL A 159 22.60 -5.84 -1.85
C VAL A 159 21.09 -5.92 -2.04
N LYS A 160 20.38 -6.61 -1.14
CA LYS A 160 18.92 -6.78 -1.26
C LYS A 160 18.14 -5.50 -0.99
N THR A 161 18.65 -4.62 -0.15
CA THR A 161 18.05 -3.28 0.05
C THR A 161 18.25 -2.39 -1.18
N ALA A 162 19.36 -2.53 -1.91
CA ALA A 162 19.57 -1.84 -3.18
C ALA A 162 18.63 -2.35 -4.27
N GLU A 163 18.52 -3.67 -4.42
CA GLU A 163 17.58 -4.33 -5.35
C GLU A 163 16.13 -3.92 -5.07
N LEU A 164 15.70 -3.93 -3.80
CA LEU A 164 14.39 -3.45 -3.38
C LEU A 164 14.14 -2.00 -3.82
N ARG A 165 15.10 -1.10 -3.62
CA ARG A 165 14.93 0.32 -4.00
C ARG A 165 14.72 0.46 -5.50
N GLN A 166 15.44 -0.30 -6.33
CA GLN A 166 15.31 -0.27 -7.78
C GLN A 166 13.94 -0.80 -8.23
N LEU A 167 13.52 -1.97 -7.73
CA LEU A 167 12.24 -2.57 -8.11
C LEU A 167 11.04 -1.74 -7.63
N MET A 168 11.11 -1.18 -6.41
CA MET A 168 10.07 -0.26 -5.94
C MET A 168 9.99 1.00 -6.79
N GLN A 169 11.12 1.55 -7.25
CA GLN A 169 11.12 2.71 -8.13
C GLN A 169 10.49 2.39 -9.49
N GLN A 170 10.85 1.24 -10.07
CA GLN A 170 10.29 0.78 -11.34
C GLN A 170 8.78 0.51 -11.23
N ALA A 171 8.37 -0.26 -10.22
CA ALA A 171 6.97 -0.62 -10.01
C ALA A 171 6.09 0.63 -9.84
N ARG A 172 6.52 1.59 -9.00
CA ARG A 172 5.82 2.87 -8.82
C ARG A 172 5.78 3.71 -10.10
N SER A 173 6.86 3.70 -10.87
CA SER A 173 6.94 4.46 -12.12
C SER A 173 5.98 3.91 -13.17
N VAL A 174 5.84 2.59 -13.27
CA VAL A 174 4.95 1.95 -14.26
C VAL A 174 3.49 2.09 -13.81
N ASP A 175 3.20 1.78 -12.55
CA ASP A 175 1.86 1.92 -11.97
C ASP A 175 1.34 3.37 -12.11
N GLY A 176 2.20 4.38 -11.88
CA GLY A 176 1.83 5.78 -12.09
C GLY A 176 1.67 6.22 -13.55
N GLN A 177 2.11 5.43 -14.53
CA GLN A 177 1.93 5.71 -15.97
C GLN A 177 0.71 5.02 -16.57
N ASP A 178 0.20 3.96 -15.93
CA ASP A 178 -0.94 3.18 -16.42
C ASP A 178 -2.26 3.98 -16.37
N ASP A 179 -2.34 4.95 -15.46
CA ASP A 179 -3.45 5.90 -15.45
C ASP A 179 -3.15 7.09 -16.38
N PRO A 180 -4.13 7.56 -17.18
CA PRO A 180 -4.04 8.91 -17.71
C PRO A 180 -3.83 9.84 -16.50
N PRO A 181 -3.08 10.95 -16.63
CA PRO A 181 -2.98 11.89 -15.54
C PRO A 181 -4.41 12.25 -15.14
N GLU A 182 -4.88 11.74 -13.99
CA GLU A 182 -6.01 12.37 -13.32
C GLU A 182 -5.51 13.79 -13.21
N THR A 183 -6.14 14.70 -13.97
CA THR A 183 -5.91 16.12 -13.78
C THR A 183 -5.96 16.28 -12.28
N LEU A 184 -4.82 16.65 -11.69
CA LEU A 184 -4.70 17.22 -10.36
C LEU A 184 -5.53 18.53 -10.40
N GLY A 185 -6.83 18.39 -10.63
CA GLY A 185 -7.82 19.42 -10.62
C GLY A 185 -8.06 19.67 -9.15
N ASP A 186 -7.48 20.77 -8.69
CA ASP A 186 -7.76 21.40 -7.41
C ASP A 186 -7.08 20.79 -6.17
N PHE A 187 -5.76 20.59 -6.25
CA PHE A 187 -4.93 20.76 -5.06
C PHE A 187 -4.47 22.23 -4.94
N PRO A 188 -4.96 23.01 -3.96
CA PRO A 188 -4.66 24.45 -3.81
C PRO A 188 -3.18 24.79 -3.53
N LEU A 189 -2.31 23.80 -3.40
CA LEU A 189 -0.88 24.02 -3.14
C LEU A 189 -0.10 24.42 -4.41
N MET A 190 -0.70 24.29 -5.61
CA MET A 190 -0.06 24.72 -6.86
C MET A 190 -0.50 26.09 -7.39
N THR A 191 -1.62 26.65 -6.90
CA THR A 191 -2.11 27.96 -7.39
C THR A 191 -1.50 29.15 -6.65
N SER A 192 -0.89 28.95 -5.47
CA SER A 192 -0.27 30.05 -4.71
C SER A 192 1.12 30.46 -5.21
N ARG A 193 1.73 29.69 -6.12
CA ARG A 193 3.06 29.99 -6.67
C ARG A 193 3.05 30.63 -8.06
N LEU A 194 1.90 30.68 -8.74
CA LEU A 194 1.73 31.33 -10.04
C LEU A 194 0.93 32.64 -9.98
N GLY A 195 0.49 33.05 -8.77
CA GLY A 195 -0.21 34.31 -8.52
C GLY A 195 0.71 35.45 -8.08
N GLY A 196 1.79 35.69 -8.81
CA GLY A 196 2.69 36.80 -8.52
C GLY A 196 3.41 37.28 -9.78
N TYR A 197 2.84 38.28 -10.44
CA TYR A 197 3.49 39.42 -11.13
C TYR A 197 2.51 40.02 -12.15
N GLY A 198 1.94 41.18 -11.79
CA GLY A 198 1.06 41.97 -12.66
C GLY A 198 0.93 43.39 -12.11
N TRP A 199 2.05 44.11 -12.06
CA TRP A 199 2.15 45.53 -11.73
C TRP A 199 1.67 46.42 -12.90
N GLY A 200 0.83 47.44 -12.60
CA GLY A 200 0.63 48.69 -13.38
C GLY A 200 -0.07 48.56 -14.75
N SER A 201 -0.91 49.49 -15.23
CA SER A 201 -0.97 50.94 -15.02
C SER A 201 -2.38 51.50 -15.20
N HIS A 202 -2.66 52.57 -14.47
CA HIS A 202 -3.81 53.47 -14.62
C HIS A 202 -3.95 54.06 -16.04
N ARG A 203 -5.20 54.27 -16.47
CA ARG A 203 -5.68 55.56 -16.97
C ARG A 203 -7.05 55.85 -16.38
#